data_AF-A0A9Q1MDG9-F1
#
_entry.id   AF-A0A9Q1MDG9-F1
#
_cell.length_a   1.000
_cell.length_b   1.000
_cell.length_c   1.000
_cell.angle_alpha   90.00
_cell.angle_beta   90.00
_cell.angle_gamma   90.00
#
_symmetry.space_group_name_H-M   'P 1'
#
loop_
_entity.id
_entity.type
_entity.pdbx_description
1 polymer ?
#
loop_
_entity_poly.entity_id
_entity_poly.type
_entity_poly.pdbx_seq_one_letter_code
_entity_poly.pdbx_strand_id
1 'polypeptide(L)'
;MAAHFILKVFLVISFFNVCFASRKLTALVQDQLLQYHKGPLLSGKISVNLIWYGKFKPSQRAIVSDFITSLSSSTPSKTHPSVAEWWKTTEKYYHLANSKNTLSLSLGKQVLLQNYSLGKSLTQKQIVQLASKGQQSNAINIVLTASDVAVDGFCVNRCGTHGSSKGAVIKGKTYKFAYIWVGNSETQCAGYCAWPFHQPIYGPQSPPLGAPNNDVGVDGMVINLASLLAGTATNPFGNGYYQGEADAPLEAASACPGVYAKGAYPGYAGDLLVDKTTGASYNAHVQDQLLQYHKGPLLSGKISVNLIWYGKFKPSQRAIVSDFITSLSSSTPSKTHPSVAEWWKTTEKYYHLANSKNTLSLSLGKQVLLENYSLGKSLTQKQIAQLASKGQQSNAINIVLTASDVAVDGFCVNRCGTHGSSKGTVIKGKTYKFAYIWVGNSETQCAGYCAWPFHQPIYGPQSPPLGAPNNDVGVDGMVINLASLLAGTATNPFGNGYYQGEVDAPLEAASACPGVYAKGAYPGYAGDLLVDKTTGASYNSHGTNGRKYLVPALYDPATSSCSTLV
;
A
#
# COMPACT_ATOMS: atom_id res chain seq x y z
N MET A 1 -40.77 42.83 17.65
CA MET A 1 -39.41 42.57 17.13
C MET A 1 -38.38 42.53 18.26
N ALA A 2 -38.45 41.53 19.14
CA ALA A 2 -37.46 41.36 20.22
C ALA A 2 -37.26 39.88 20.61
N ALA A 3 -38.31 39.06 20.48
CA ALA A 3 -38.23 37.62 20.76
C ALA A 3 -37.48 36.79 19.69
N HIS A 4 -37.43 37.25 18.43
CA HIS A 4 -36.71 36.54 17.35
C HIS A 4 -35.21 36.85 17.29
N PHE A 5 -34.72 37.85 18.04
CA PHE A 5 -33.30 38.18 18.10
C PHE A 5 -32.59 37.38 19.20
N ILE A 6 -33.26 37.15 20.34
CA ILE A 6 -32.72 36.39 21.48
C ILE A 6 -32.56 34.90 21.12
N LEU A 7 -33.47 34.33 20.32
CA LEU A 7 -33.37 32.93 19.88
C LEU A 7 -32.22 32.68 18.89
N LYS A 8 -31.83 33.70 18.11
CA LYS A 8 -30.66 33.61 17.20
C LYS A 8 -29.32 33.80 17.95
N VAL A 9 -29.30 34.58 19.03
CA VAL A 9 -28.10 34.75 19.86
C VAL A 9 -27.79 33.49 20.69
N PHE A 10 -28.82 32.79 21.20
CA PHE A 10 -28.61 31.50 21.88
C PHE A 10 -28.18 30.37 20.94
N LEU A 11 -28.63 30.38 19.67
CA LEU A 11 -28.25 29.37 18.69
C LEU A 11 -26.83 29.57 18.12
N VAL A 12 -26.24 30.76 18.27
CA VAL A 12 -24.86 31.07 17.88
C VAL A 12 -23.86 30.81 19.03
N ILE A 13 -24.30 30.84 20.28
CA ILE A 13 -23.44 30.60 21.46
C ILE A 13 -23.30 29.10 21.80
N SER A 14 -24.20 28.22 21.34
CA SER A 14 -24.06 26.76 21.52
C SER A 14 -23.12 26.06 20.52
N PHE A 15 -22.59 26.78 19.52
CA PHE A 15 -21.62 26.23 18.54
C PHE A 15 -20.15 26.60 18.82
N PHE A 16 -19.86 27.28 19.94
CA PHE A 16 -18.49 27.58 20.38
C PHE A 16 -18.21 27.03 21.78
N ASN A 17 -18.28 25.69 21.92
CA ASN A 17 -17.47 25.03 22.95
C ASN A 17 -16.05 24.86 22.41
N VAL A 18 -15.26 25.92 22.53
CA VAL A 18 -13.81 25.85 22.30
C VAL A 18 -13.21 25.09 23.49
N CYS A 19 -13.01 23.80 23.31
CA CYS A 19 -12.27 22.99 24.26
C CYS A 19 -10.77 23.29 24.06
N PHE A 20 -10.27 24.33 24.74
CA PHE A 20 -8.83 24.52 24.93
C PHE A 20 -8.29 23.45 25.88
N ALA A 21 -8.06 22.26 25.35
CA ALA A 21 -7.22 21.26 26.01
C ALA A 21 -5.92 21.12 25.21
N SER A 22 -4.96 21.98 25.53
CA SER A 22 -3.57 21.87 25.11
C SER A 22 -2.97 20.56 25.64
N ARG A 23 -3.16 19.44 24.94
CA ARG A 23 -2.43 18.21 25.24
C ARG A 23 -1.03 18.31 24.65
N LYS A 24 -0.09 18.80 25.47
CA LYS A 24 1.32 18.41 25.35
C LYS A 24 1.38 16.88 25.44
N LEU A 25 1.88 16.22 24.40
CA LEU A 25 2.33 14.83 24.49
C LEU A 25 3.75 14.70 23.91
N THR A 26 4.72 15.22 24.65
CA THR A 26 6.07 14.65 24.66
C THR A 26 6.00 13.31 25.40
N ALA A 27 6.05 12.19 24.68
CA ALA A 27 6.40 10.88 25.22
C ALA A 27 6.77 9.88 24.10
N LEU A 28 8.08 9.65 23.95
CA LEU A 28 8.76 8.42 23.52
C LEU A 28 8.06 7.52 22.49
N VAL A 29 8.42 7.70 21.22
CA VAL A 29 8.06 6.81 20.10
C VAL A 29 8.97 5.58 20.11
N GLN A 30 8.39 4.41 20.39
CA GLN A 30 8.98 3.09 20.21
C GLN A 30 8.59 2.57 18.80
N ASP A 31 9.53 1.90 18.10
CA ASP A 31 9.40 1.24 16.78
C ASP A 31 7.97 0.80 16.38
N GLN A 32 7.50 1.21 15.20
CA GLN A 32 6.21 0.79 14.63
C GLN A 32 6.33 -0.55 13.87
N LEU A 33 6.51 -1.61 14.66
CA LEU A 33 5.93 -2.93 14.42
C LEU A 33 4.48 -2.87 14.95
N LEU A 34 3.56 -3.76 14.52
CA LEU A 34 2.32 -3.97 15.28
C LEU A 34 2.71 -4.09 16.76
N GLN A 35 2.19 -3.20 17.60
CA GLN A 35 2.63 -3.15 18.98
C GLN A 35 1.94 -4.28 19.73
N TYR A 36 2.72 -5.00 20.53
CA TYR A 36 2.16 -5.99 21.43
C TYR A 36 1.76 -5.31 22.74
N HIS A 37 0.46 -5.24 22.99
CA HIS A 37 -0.12 -4.59 24.17
C HIS A 37 -0.21 -5.52 25.38
N LYS A 38 0.60 -6.60 25.38
CA LYS A 38 0.74 -7.59 26.46
C LYS A 38 -0.56 -8.33 26.85
N GLY A 39 -1.59 -8.26 26.02
CA GLY A 39 -2.81 -9.04 26.15
C GLY A 39 -2.68 -10.44 25.55
N PRO A 40 -3.64 -11.33 25.84
CA PRO A 40 -3.54 -12.72 25.42
C PRO A 40 -3.67 -12.88 23.90
N LEU A 41 -2.79 -13.70 23.33
CA LEU A 41 -2.94 -14.29 21.99
C LEU A 41 -3.73 -15.61 22.12
N LEU A 42 -4.43 -16.03 21.06
CA LEU A 42 -5.08 -17.35 21.10
C LEU A 42 -4.05 -18.46 21.12
N SER A 43 -4.23 -19.45 21.98
CA SER A 43 -3.29 -20.57 22.07
C SER A 43 -3.96 -21.88 22.44
N GLY A 44 -3.25 -22.97 22.20
CA GLY A 44 -3.71 -24.32 22.40
C GLY A 44 -4.54 -24.84 21.23
N LYS A 45 -5.35 -25.86 21.51
CA LYS A 45 -6.27 -26.46 20.54
C LYS A 45 -7.59 -25.71 20.55
N ILE A 46 -7.86 -24.98 19.47
CA ILE A 46 -9.05 -24.15 19.33
C ILE A 46 -9.94 -24.71 18.23
N SER A 47 -11.20 -24.94 18.57
CA SER A 47 -12.21 -25.42 17.63
C SER A 47 -12.85 -24.25 16.87
N VAL A 48 -12.87 -24.31 15.55
CA VAL A 48 -13.45 -23.30 14.68
C VAL A 48 -14.86 -23.74 14.27
N ASN A 49 -15.88 -23.18 14.90
CA ASN A 49 -17.28 -23.50 14.61
C ASN A 49 -17.82 -22.59 13.52
N LEU A 50 -18.59 -23.15 12.59
CA LEU A 50 -19.22 -22.41 11.49
C LEU A 50 -20.74 -22.31 11.73
N ILE A 51 -21.25 -21.08 11.85
CA ILE A 51 -22.66 -20.76 12.01
C ILE A 51 -23.14 -20.16 10.69
N TRP A 52 -23.80 -20.98 9.87
CA TRP A 52 -24.32 -20.61 8.57
C TRP A 52 -25.71 -20.01 8.71
N TYR A 53 -25.86 -18.72 8.43
CA TYR A 53 -27.13 -18.01 8.50
C TYR A 53 -27.65 -17.64 7.11
N GLY A 54 -28.75 -18.27 6.71
CA GLY A 54 -29.30 -18.20 5.36
C GLY A 54 -28.98 -19.43 4.50
N LYS A 55 -29.32 -19.36 3.21
CA LYS A 55 -29.18 -20.48 2.27
C LYS A 55 -27.81 -20.48 1.60
N PHE A 56 -27.00 -21.49 1.90
CA PHE A 56 -25.73 -21.76 1.22
C PHE A 56 -25.82 -23.06 0.44
N LYS A 57 -25.24 -23.11 -0.77
CA LYS A 57 -25.10 -24.36 -1.52
C LYS A 57 -24.13 -25.32 -0.79
N PRO A 58 -24.25 -26.64 -0.97
CA PRO A 58 -23.26 -27.59 -0.44
C PRO A 58 -21.82 -27.26 -0.89
N SER A 59 -21.62 -26.84 -2.14
CA SER A 59 -20.31 -26.41 -2.66
C SER A 59 -19.75 -25.20 -1.92
N GLN A 60 -20.58 -24.20 -1.66
CA GLN A 60 -20.19 -23.00 -0.89
C GLN A 60 -19.76 -23.35 0.53
N ARG A 61 -20.43 -24.32 1.16
CA ARG A 61 -20.04 -24.80 2.49
C ARG A 61 -18.74 -25.58 2.48
N ALA A 62 -18.51 -26.38 1.43
CA ALA A 62 -17.28 -27.13 1.25
C ALA A 62 -16.08 -26.19 1.14
N ILE A 63 -16.12 -25.17 0.28
CA ILE A 63 -15.02 -24.19 0.09
C ILE A 63 -14.53 -23.62 1.43
N VAL A 64 -15.44 -23.11 2.27
CA VAL A 64 -15.06 -22.54 3.58
C VAL A 64 -14.59 -23.61 4.56
N SER A 65 -15.23 -24.79 4.59
CA SER A 65 -14.83 -25.88 5.49
C SER A 65 -13.45 -26.44 5.13
N ASP A 66 -13.15 -26.54 3.84
CA ASP A 66 -11.88 -27.00 3.30
C ASP A 66 -10.79 -25.98 3.58
N PHE A 67 -11.07 -24.68 3.43
CA PHE A 67 -10.17 -23.60 3.85
C PHE A 67 -9.79 -23.74 5.34
N ILE A 68 -10.77 -23.88 6.25
CA ILE A 68 -10.48 -24.06 7.69
C ILE A 68 -9.64 -25.31 7.95
N THR A 69 -9.96 -26.41 7.27
CA THR A 69 -9.21 -27.68 7.42
C THR A 69 -7.78 -27.56 6.91
N SER A 70 -7.55 -26.73 5.88
CA SER A 70 -6.24 -26.49 5.28
C SER A 70 -5.27 -25.65 6.13
N LEU A 71 -5.74 -25.02 7.22
CA LEU A 71 -4.89 -24.22 8.13
C LEU A 71 -3.89 -25.07 8.92
N SER A 72 -4.17 -26.37 9.11
CA SER A 72 -3.41 -27.25 10.03
C SER A 72 -2.83 -28.50 9.35
N SER A 73 -2.58 -28.47 8.03
CA SER A 73 -2.01 -29.62 7.32
C SER A 73 -0.63 -29.98 7.86
N SER A 74 -0.52 -31.17 8.47
CA SER A 74 0.73 -31.76 8.99
C SER A 74 1.55 -32.46 7.91
N THR A 75 0.99 -32.66 6.72
CA THR A 75 1.68 -33.27 5.57
C THR A 75 2.36 -32.17 4.75
N PRO A 76 3.66 -32.30 4.43
CA PRO A 76 4.32 -31.42 3.47
C PRO A 76 3.57 -31.53 2.15
N SER A 77 2.82 -30.49 1.80
CA SER A 77 2.22 -30.38 0.48
C SER A 77 3.34 -30.39 -0.55
N LYS A 78 3.27 -31.27 -1.56
CA LYS A 78 4.19 -31.21 -2.71
C LYS A 78 3.92 -29.99 -3.60
N THR A 79 2.81 -29.29 -3.36
CA THR A 79 2.41 -28.09 -4.09
C THR A 79 2.55 -26.88 -3.17
N HIS A 80 3.43 -25.95 -3.56
CA HIS A 80 3.65 -24.67 -2.91
C HIS A 80 3.19 -23.53 -3.83
N PRO A 81 2.62 -22.44 -3.28
CA PRO A 81 2.36 -22.20 -1.86
C PRO A 81 1.07 -22.90 -1.34
N SER A 82 0.92 -23.02 -0.01
CA SER A 82 -0.26 -23.62 0.64
C SER A 82 -0.88 -22.74 1.73
N VAL A 83 -2.16 -22.98 2.08
CA VAL A 83 -2.85 -22.25 3.17
C VAL A 83 -2.18 -22.48 4.52
N ALA A 84 -1.73 -23.71 4.81
CA ALA A 84 -0.99 -24.02 6.05
C ALA A 84 0.33 -23.23 6.13
N GLU A 85 1.05 -23.11 5.02
CA GLU A 85 2.29 -22.33 4.94
C GLU A 85 2.04 -20.83 5.17
N TRP A 86 0.99 -20.28 4.56
CA TRP A 86 0.55 -18.92 4.85
C TRP A 86 0.16 -18.76 6.33
N TRP A 87 -0.62 -19.69 6.89
CA TRP A 87 -1.07 -19.62 8.28
C TRP A 87 0.10 -19.66 9.28
N LYS A 88 1.15 -20.42 8.99
CA LYS A 88 2.39 -20.45 9.81
C LYS A 88 3.05 -19.08 9.95
N THR A 89 2.80 -18.13 9.04
CA THR A 89 3.31 -16.75 9.23
C THR A 89 2.78 -16.11 10.52
N THR A 90 1.62 -16.54 11.03
CA THR A 90 1.08 -16.08 12.31
C THR A 90 1.95 -16.51 13.50
N GLU A 91 2.71 -17.62 13.41
CA GLU A 91 3.61 -18.10 14.46
C GLU A 91 4.69 -17.06 14.80
N LYS A 92 5.10 -16.24 13.82
CA LYS A 92 6.07 -15.14 14.03
C LYS A 92 5.62 -14.17 15.12
N TYR A 93 4.32 -13.88 15.23
CA TYR A 93 3.78 -13.02 16.28
C TYR A 93 3.93 -13.64 17.67
N TYR A 94 3.79 -14.96 17.80
CA TYR A 94 3.96 -15.65 19.08
C TYR A 94 5.42 -15.64 19.53
N HIS A 95 6.35 -15.84 18.59
CA HIS A 95 7.78 -15.72 18.85
C HIS A 95 8.15 -14.30 19.31
N LEU A 96 7.65 -13.27 18.63
CA LEU A 96 7.89 -11.86 18.99
C LEU A 96 7.30 -11.50 20.36
N ALA A 97 6.20 -12.12 20.76
CA ALA A 97 5.60 -11.95 22.08
C ALA A 97 6.32 -12.74 23.20
N ASN A 98 7.41 -13.46 22.89
CA ASN A 98 8.06 -14.44 23.78
C ASN A 98 7.09 -15.51 24.32
N SER A 99 6.04 -15.83 23.57
CA SER A 99 5.08 -16.87 23.92
C SER A 99 5.62 -18.23 23.49
N LYS A 100 5.67 -19.19 24.42
CA LYS A 100 5.96 -20.60 24.11
C LYS A 100 4.73 -21.37 23.63
N ASN A 101 3.58 -20.72 23.56
CA ASN A 101 2.33 -21.38 23.23
C ASN A 101 2.12 -21.43 21.72
N THR A 102 1.72 -22.58 21.22
CA THR A 102 1.32 -22.78 19.81
C THR A 102 -0.20 -22.69 19.67
N LEU A 103 -0.67 -22.30 18.48
CA LEU A 103 -2.08 -22.30 18.13
C LEU A 103 -2.34 -23.42 17.12
N SER A 104 -3.28 -24.30 17.43
CA SER A 104 -3.77 -25.32 16.50
C SER A 104 -5.27 -25.13 16.30
N LEU A 105 -5.66 -24.92 15.04
CA LEU A 105 -7.06 -24.74 14.65
C LEU A 105 -7.59 -26.02 14.03
N SER A 106 -8.76 -26.47 14.48
CA SER A 106 -9.48 -27.58 13.85
C SER A 106 -10.92 -27.19 13.53
N LEU A 107 -11.45 -27.72 12.43
CA LEU A 107 -12.86 -27.55 12.09
C LEU A 107 -13.73 -28.16 13.19
N GLY A 108 -14.62 -27.33 13.73
CA GLY A 108 -15.55 -27.66 14.80
C GLY A 108 -16.95 -27.94 14.31
N LYS A 109 -17.92 -27.67 15.18
CA LYS A 109 -19.35 -27.85 14.89
C LYS A 109 -19.80 -26.90 13.79
N GLN A 110 -20.61 -27.41 12.87
CA GLN A 110 -21.32 -26.59 11.90
C GLN A 110 -22.80 -26.50 12.28
N VAL A 111 -23.34 -25.27 12.33
CA VAL A 111 -24.73 -24.97 12.66
C VAL A 111 -25.39 -24.35 11.44
N LEU A 112 -26.47 -24.95 10.94
CA LEU A 112 -27.21 -24.47 9.78
C LEU A 112 -28.50 -23.77 10.21
N LEU A 113 -28.62 -22.48 9.92
CA LEU A 113 -29.75 -21.62 10.26
C LEU A 113 -30.38 -21.05 8.99
N GLN A 114 -31.03 -21.91 8.21
CA GLN A 114 -31.57 -21.58 6.89
C GLN A 114 -32.94 -20.89 6.91
N ASN A 115 -33.58 -20.84 8.08
CA ASN A 115 -34.94 -20.31 8.24
C ASN A 115 -35.00 -18.79 8.49
N TYR A 116 -33.86 -18.09 8.48
CA TYR A 116 -33.78 -16.65 8.76
C TYR A 116 -34.49 -16.25 10.06
N SER A 117 -34.31 -17.02 11.15
CA SER A 117 -34.97 -16.83 12.45
C SER A 117 -34.86 -15.43 13.08
N LEU A 118 -33.90 -14.59 12.65
CA LEU A 118 -33.72 -13.21 13.10
C LEU A 118 -34.00 -12.18 11.98
N GLY A 119 -34.59 -12.62 10.86
CA GLY A 119 -34.81 -11.82 9.65
C GLY A 119 -33.59 -11.78 8.71
N LYS A 120 -33.73 -11.10 7.58
CA LYS A 120 -32.64 -10.90 6.59
C LYS A 120 -31.83 -9.62 6.79
N SER A 121 -32.14 -8.85 7.83
CA SER A 121 -31.39 -7.66 8.23
C SER A 121 -30.95 -7.87 9.67
N LEU A 122 -29.64 -7.90 9.90
CA LEU A 122 -29.05 -8.22 11.20
C LEU A 122 -28.25 -7.06 11.76
N THR A 123 -28.46 -6.81 13.04
CA THR A 123 -27.64 -5.91 13.85
C THR A 123 -26.40 -6.62 14.40
N GLN A 124 -25.40 -5.85 14.85
CA GLN A 124 -24.22 -6.44 15.50
C GLN A 124 -24.58 -7.27 16.74
N LYS A 125 -25.62 -6.89 17.48
CA LYS A 125 -26.10 -7.66 18.64
C LYS A 125 -26.62 -9.03 18.22
N GLN A 126 -27.33 -9.11 17.10
CA GLN A 126 -27.82 -10.37 16.55
C GLN A 126 -26.68 -11.25 16.02
N ILE A 127 -25.61 -10.66 15.47
CA ILE A 127 -24.39 -11.41 15.12
C ILE A 127 -23.79 -12.10 16.35
N VAL A 128 -23.64 -11.39 17.47
CA VAL A 128 -23.15 -11.98 18.73
C VAL A 128 -24.11 -13.06 19.25
N GLN A 129 -25.43 -12.85 19.11
CA GLN A 129 -26.43 -13.85 19.46
C GLN A 129 -26.32 -15.12 18.60
N LEU A 130 -26.00 -15.00 17.31
CA LEU A 130 -25.76 -16.14 16.43
C LEU A 130 -24.47 -16.86 16.80
N ALA A 131 -23.40 -16.11 17.07
CA ALA A 131 -22.10 -16.67 17.48
C ALA A 131 -22.20 -17.48 18.79
N SER A 132 -23.07 -17.07 19.73
CA SER A 132 -23.26 -17.77 21.01
C SER A 132 -23.88 -19.17 20.89
N LYS A 133 -24.42 -19.53 19.72
CA LYS A 133 -24.91 -20.89 19.40
C LYS A 133 -23.78 -21.90 19.17
N GLY A 134 -22.55 -21.41 18.98
CA GLY A 134 -21.35 -22.24 18.92
C GLY A 134 -20.81 -22.59 20.31
N GLN A 135 -19.67 -23.28 20.35
CA GLN A 135 -19.03 -23.63 21.61
C GLN A 135 -18.46 -22.37 22.28
N GLN A 136 -18.57 -22.27 23.61
CA GLN A 136 -18.19 -21.06 24.35
C GLN A 136 -16.85 -21.17 25.09
N SER A 137 -16.12 -22.26 24.90
CA SER A 137 -14.80 -22.52 25.49
C SER A 137 -13.85 -23.09 24.46
N ASN A 138 -12.60 -22.61 24.43
CA ASN A 138 -11.56 -23.03 23.47
C ASN A 138 -12.06 -23.07 22.02
N ALA A 139 -12.79 -22.03 21.62
CA ALA A 139 -13.45 -21.99 20.32
C ALA A 139 -13.49 -20.59 19.72
N ILE A 140 -13.49 -20.55 18.40
CA ILE A 140 -13.83 -19.38 17.58
C ILE A 140 -15.17 -19.70 16.91
N ASN A 141 -16.15 -18.82 17.07
CA ASN A 141 -17.46 -18.97 16.45
C ASN A 141 -17.59 -18.02 15.25
N ILE A 142 -17.56 -18.57 14.04
CA ILE A 142 -17.66 -17.80 12.80
C ILE A 142 -19.10 -17.80 12.32
N VAL A 143 -19.72 -16.63 12.24
CA VAL A 143 -21.04 -16.41 11.64
C VAL A 143 -20.85 -16.06 10.17
N LEU A 144 -21.44 -16.87 9.28
CA LEU A 144 -21.38 -16.70 7.83
C LEU A 144 -22.78 -16.36 7.33
N THR A 145 -22.98 -15.17 6.77
CA THR A 145 -24.29 -14.73 6.27
C THR A 145 -24.39 -14.88 4.76
N ALA A 146 -25.50 -15.45 4.28
CA ALA A 146 -25.76 -15.65 2.85
C ALA A 146 -25.86 -14.32 2.09
N SER A 147 -25.77 -14.35 0.76
CA SER A 147 -25.71 -13.14 -0.08
C SER A 147 -26.97 -12.28 0.02
N ASP A 148 -28.10 -12.89 0.38
CA ASP A 148 -29.39 -12.23 0.58
C ASP A 148 -29.62 -11.69 2.01
N VAL A 149 -28.59 -11.63 2.85
CA VAL A 149 -28.65 -11.11 4.23
C VAL A 149 -27.85 -9.82 4.35
N ALA A 150 -28.51 -8.74 4.77
CA ALA A 150 -27.90 -7.47 5.11
C ALA A 150 -27.45 -7.47 6.58
N VAL A 151 -26.30 -6.85 6.86
CA VAL A 151 -25.77 -6.67 8.22
C VAL A 151 -25.27 -5.24 8.39
N ASP A 152 -25.44 -4.65 9.57
CA ASP A 152 -24.99 -3.29 9.86
C ASP A 152 -23.52 -3.04 9.47
N GLY A 153 -23.29 -2.06 8.59
CA GLY A 153 -21.96 -1.68 8.08
C GLY A 153 -21.40 -2.61 6.99
N PHE A 154 -22.08 -3.72 6.68
CA PHE A 154 -21.71 -4.55 5.54
C PHE A 154 -21.75 -3.73 4.25
N CYS A 155 -20.74 -3.87 3.39
CA CYS A 155 -20.64 -3.16 2.11
C CYS A 155 -20.47 -1.64 2.20
N VAL A 156 -20.37 -1.07 3.40
CA VAL A 156 -20.16 0.37 3.60
C VAL A 156 -18.74 0.64 4.10
N ASN A 157 -18.36 -0.03 5.19
CA ASN A 157 -17.05 0.17 5.82
C ASN A 157 -16.37 -1.14 6.23
N ARG A 158 -17.01 -2.29 5.99
CA ARG A 158 -16.48 -3.61 6.34
C ARG A 158 -17.15 -4.74 5.57
N CYS A 159 -16.41 -5.83 5.46
CA CYS A 159 -16.86 -7.10 4.87
C CYS A 159 -17.06 -8.21 5.91
N GLY A 160 -16.68 -7.90 7.15
CA GLY A 160 -16.79 -8.76 8.31
C GLY A 160 -16.31 -8.04 9.57
N THR A 161 -16.40 -8.72 10.72
CA THR A 161 -15.91 -8.23 12.01
C THR A 161 -15.39 -9.39 12.84
N HIS A 162 -14.49 -9.15 13.77
CA HIS A 162 -14.21 -10.08 14.85
C HIS A 162 -14.38 -9.40 16.20
N GLY A 163 -14.43 -10.18 17.27
CA GLY A 163 -14.47 -9.66 18.63
C GLY A 163 -14.59 -10.76 19.66
N SER A 164 -14.90 -10.38 20.90
CA SER A 164 -15.14 -11.32 21.99
C SER A 164 -16.43 -11.06 22.72
N SER A 165 -17.03 -12.12 23.25
CA SER A 165 -18.23 -12.03 24.08
C SER A 165 -18.12 -12.91 25.32
N LYS A 166 -18.88 -12.59 26.37
CA LYS A 166 -18.96 -13.41 27.58
C LYS A 166 -19.68 -14.72 27.23
N GLY A 167 -19.00 -15.83 27.49
CA GLY A 167 -19.51 -17.19 27.32
C GLY A 167 -19.88 -17.83 28.66
N ALA A 168 -19.87 -19.16 28.68
CA ALA A 168 -20.35 -19.97 29.78
C ALA A 168 -19.56 -19.74 31.08
N VAL A 169 -20.28 -19.83 32.21
CA VAL A 169 -19.68 -19.89 33.54
C VAL A 169 -19.31 -21.34 33.83
N ILE A 170 -18.01 -21.66 33.80
CA ILE A 170 -17.50 -23.00 34.11
C ILE A 170 -16.76 -22.92 35.44
N LYS A 171 -17.19 -23.71 36.44
CA LYS A 171 -16.60 -23.74 37.79
C LYS A 171 -16.46 -22.33 38.41
N GLY A 172 -17.50 -21.49 38.27
CA GLY A 172 -17.53 -20.13 38.80
C GLY A 172 -16.73 -19.07 38.03
N LYS A 173 -16.03 -19.45 36.95
CA LYS A 173 -15.30 -18.51 36.08
C LYS A 173 -16.06 -18.27 34.78
N THR A 174 -16.21 -17.01 34.40
CA THR A 174 -16.80 -16.61 33.11
C THR A 174 -15.72 -16.66 32.04
N TYR A 175 -15.87 -17.50 31.04
CA TYR A 175 -14.94 -17.58 29.91
C TYR A 175 -15.41 -16.66 28.78
N LYS A 176 -14.49 -15.93 28.13
CA LYS A 176 -14.80 -15.22 26.89
C LYS A 176 -14.58 -16.16 25.71
N PHE A 177 -15.45 -16.09 24.71
CA PHE A 177 -15.20 -16.73 23.42
C PHE A 177 -14.95 -15.65 22.35
N ALA A 178 -14.10 -15.98 21.38
CA ALA A 178 -13.89 -15.15 20.21
C ALA A 178 -14.95 -15.47 19.15
N TYR A 179 -15.40 -14.45 18.42
CA TYR A 179 -16.30 -14.62 17.31
C TYR A 179 -15.81 -13.84 16.10
N ILE A 180 -16.19 -14.32 14.92
CA ILE A 180 -15.99 -13.67 13.63
C ILE A 180 -17.35 -13.62 12.94
N TRP A 181 -17.58 -12.59 12.14
CA TRP A 181 -18.64 -12.54 11.15
C TRP A 181 -18.06 -12.18 9.79
N VAL A 182 -18.52 -12.86 8.74
CA VAL A 182 -18.22 -12.55 7.34
C VAL A 182 -19.50 -12.63 6.51
N GLY A 183 -19.74 -11.62 5.68
CA GLY A 183 -20.87 -11.59 4.76
C GLY A 183 -20.51 -12.04 3.35
N ASN A 184 -21.41 -12.79 2.69
CA ASN A 184 -21.30 -13.04 1.26
C ASN A 184 -21.70 -11.78 0.49
N SER A 185 -20.76 -11.22 -0.27
CA SER A 185 -20.94 -9.93 -0.96
C SER A 185 -21.47 -10.03 -2.39
N GLU A 186 -21.68 -11.25 -2.90
CA GLU A 186 -22.02 -11.56 -4.29
C GLU A 186 -23.10 -10.66 -4.88
N THR A 187 -24.18 -10.40 -4.13
CA THR A 187 -25.35 -9.63 -4.62
C THR A 187 -25.44 -8.21 -4.05
N GLN A 188 -24.49 -7.78 -3.22
CA GLN A 188 -24.56 -6.48 -2.52
C GLN A 188 -23.39 -5.56 -2.90
N CYS A 189 -22.15 -6.07 -2.86
CA CYS A 189 -20.95 -5.26 -3.04
C CYS A 189 -19.72 -6.10 -3.43
N ALA A 190 -19.87 -7.01 -4.39
CA ALA A 190 -18.78 -7.88 -4.82
C ALA A 190 -17.50 -7.10 -5.18
N GLY A 191 -17.62 -5.95 -5.83
CA GLY A 191 -16.48 -5.08 -6.15
C GLY A 191 -15.77 -4.43 -4.95
N TYR A 192 -16.32 -4.52 -3.74
CA TYR A 192 -15.64 -4.08 -2.53
C TYR A 192 -15.09 -5.28 -1.75
N CYS A 193 -15.94 -6.25 -1.43
CA CYS A 193 -15.62 -7.34 -0.51
C CYS A 193 -15.11 -8.61 -1.18
N ALA A 194 -15.22 -8.73 -2.50
CA ALA A 194 -14.69 -9.84 -3.28
C ALA A 194 -13.60 -9.40 -4.27
N TRP A 195 -13.05 -8.18 -4.14
CA TRP A 195 -11.83 -7.82 -4.85
C TRP A 195 -10.69 -8.78 -4.44
N PRO A 196 -9.91 -9.35 -5.38
CA PRO A 196 -9.75 -8.96 -6.78
C PRO A 196 -10.60 -9.76 -7.79
N PHE A 197 -11.57 -10.56 -7.35
CA PHE A 197 -12.39 -11.43 -8.20
C PHE A 197 -13.62 -10.76 -8.82
N HIS A 198 -13.83 -9.47 -8.52
CA HIS A 198 -14.88 -8.66 -9.10
C HIS A 198 -14.34 -7.26 -9.42
N GLN A 199 -14.94 -6.63 -10.45
CA GLN A 199 -14.63 -5.25 -10.82
C GLN A 199 -14.75 -4.33 -9.60
N PRO A 200 -13.69 -3.56 -9.25
CA PRO A 200 -13.70 -2.71 -8.07
C PRO A 200 -14.68 -1.55 -8.22
N ILE A 201 -15.42 -1.24 -7.14
CA ILE A 201 -16.42 -0.14 -7.13
C ILE A 201 -15.74 1.24 -7.23
N TYR A 202 -14.46 1.31 -6.84
CA TYR A 202 -13.64 2.53 -6.84
C TYR A 202 -12.17 2.17 -7.08
N GLY A 203 -11.36 3.12 -7.57
CA GLY A 203 -9.96 2.87 -7.91
C GLY A 203 -9.75 2.40 -9.35
N PRO A 204 -8.50 2.00 -9.70
CA PRO A 204 -8.18 1.51 -11.04
C PRO A 204 -9.09 0.37 -11.47
N GLN A 205 -9.71 0.51 -12.64
CA GLN A 205 -10.67 -0.44 -13.20
C GLN A 205 -9.97 -1.62 -13.88
N SER A 206 -9.06 -2.26 -13.15
CA SER A 206 -8.36 -3.45 -13.60
C SER A 206 -9.36 -4.59 -13.81
N PRO A 207 -9.21 -5.42 -14.86
CA PRO A 207 -10.04 -6.60 -15.06
C PRO A 207 -10.03 -7.50 -13.81
N PRO A 208 -11.18 -8.08 -13.42
CA PRO A 208 -11.24 -9.00 -12.30
C PRO A 208 -10.43 -10.26 -12.61
N LEU A 209 -9.84 -10.81 -11.55
CA LEU A 209 -9.16 -12.08 -11.59
C LEU A 209 -10.16 -13.23 -11.52
N GLY A 210 -9.77 -14.40 -12.04
CA GLY A 210 -10.59 -15.60 -11.92
C GLY A 210 -10.65 -16.07 -10.46
N ALA A 211 -11.87 -16.23 -9.95
CA ALA A 211 -12.11 -16.74 -8.60
C ALA A 211 -11.66 -18.21 -8.49
N PRO A 212 -10.83 -18.58 -7.49
CA PRO A 212 -10.17 -19.88 -7.45
C PRO A 212 -11.11 -21.08 -7.29
N ASN A 213 -12.31 -20.86 -6.75
CA ASN A 213 -13.35 -21.88 -6.62
C ASN A 213 -14.56 -21.59 -7.53
N ASN A 214 -14.42 -20.67 -8.48
CA ASN A 214 -15.49 -20.23 -9.39
C ASN A 214 -16.76 -19.75 -8.66
N ASP A 215 -16.60 -19.18 -7.45
CA ASP A 215 -17.68 -18.56 -6.67
C ASP A 215 -17.13 -17.26 -6.07
N VAL A 216 -17.32 -16.15 -6.80
CA VAL A 216 -16.81 -14.82 -6.42
C VAL A 216 -17.24 -14.43 -5.01
N GLY A 217 -18.49 -14.73 -4.65
CA GLY A 217 -19.04 -14.44 -3.34
C GLY A 217 -18.28 -15.15 -2.23
N VAL A 218 -18.14 -16.46 -2.33
CA VAL A 218 -17.48 -17.29 -1.32
C VAL A 218 -15.96 -17.13 -1.32
N ASP A 219 -15.33 -16.96 -2.48
CA ASP A 219 -13.89 -16.65 -2.56
C ASP A 219 -13.59 -15.30 -1.90
N GLY A 220 -14.46 -14.31 -2.07
CA GLY A 220 -14.44 -13.06 -1.29
C GLY A 220 -14.62 -13.29 0.21
N MET A 221 -15.53 -14.17 0.62
CA MET A 221 -15.67 -14.55 2.03
C MET A 221 -14.39 -15.18 2.59
N VAL A 222 -13.71 -16.04 1.82
CA VAL A 222 -12.45 -16.69 2.24
C VAL A 222 -11.35 -15.65 2.47
N ILE A 223 -11.21 -14.64 1.60
CA ILE A 223 -10.26 -13.52 1.80
C ILE A 223 -10.50 -12.83 3.14
N ASN A 224 -11.75 -12.43 3.38
CA ASN A 224 -12.11 -11.68 4.60
C ASN A 224 -11.98 -12.56 5.85
N LEU A 225 -12.36 -13.83 5.74
CA LEU A 225 -12.24 -14.79 6.82
C LEU A 225 -10.76 -15.04 7.19
N ALA A 226 -9.89 -15.19 6.20
CA ALA A 226 -8.44 -15.34 6.42
C ALA A 226 -7.88 -14.14 7.21
N SER A 227 -8.25 -12.91 6.79
CA SER A 227 -7.82 -11.69 7.47
C SER A 227 -8.32 -11.62 8.92
N LEU A 228 -9.61 -11.88 9.13
CA LEU A 228 -10.24 -11.82 10.45
C LEU A 228 -9.77 -12.94 11.38
N LEU A 229 -9.44 -14.11 10.85
CA LEU A 229 -8.83 -15.20 11.63
C LEU A 229 -7.44 -14.84 12.12
N ALA A 230 -6.60 -14.22 11.27
CA ALA A 230 -5.28 -13.75 11.68
C ALA A 230 -5.40 -12.70 12.79
N GLY A 231 -6.27 -11.68 12.60
CA GLY A 231 -6.57 -10.68 13.62
C GLY A 231 -7.10 -11.30 14.93
N THR A 232 -8.00 -12.27 14.84
CA THR A 232 -8.52 -13.00 16.00
C THR A 232 -7.45 -13.82 16.72
N ALA A 233 -6.51 -14.41 16.00
CA ALA A 233 -5.41 -15.16 16.61
C ALA A 233 -4.44 -14.23 17.37
N THR A 234 -4.13 -13.08 16.79
CA THR A 234 -3.13 -12.14 17.32
C THR A 234 -3.70 -11.06 18.24
N ASN A 235 -5.01 -10.81 18.20
CA ASN A 235 -5.70 -9.82 19.01
C ASN A 235 -7.15 -10.24 19.39
N PRO A 236 -7.35 -11.42 20.02
CA PRO A 236 -8.70 -11.95 20.29
C PRO A 236 -9.57 -11.09 21.20
N PHE A 237 -8.97 -10.23 22.02
CA PHE A 237 -9.67 -9.47 23.06
C PHE A 237 -9.38 -7.96 23.05
N GLY A 238 -8.79 -7.44 21.98
CA GLY A 238 -8.54 -6.00 21.80
C GLY A 238 -7.33 -5.47 22.55
N ASN A 239 -6.41 -6.33 23.00
CA ASN A 239 -5.19 -5.97 23.71
C ASN A 239 -3.95 -6.82 23.35
N GLY A 240 -4.00 -7.56 22.25
CA GLY A 240 -2.87 -8.32 21.69
C GLY A 240 -2.00 -7.45 20.78
N TYR A 241 -1.86 -7.83 19.51
CA TYR A 241 -1.16 -7.06 18.49
C TYR A 241 -2.09 -6.11 17.75
N TYR A 242 -1.88 -4.81 17.90
CA TYR A 242 -2.55 -3.80 17.06
C TYR A 242 -1.79 -2.47 17.03
N GLN A 243 -2.19 -1.62 16.08
CA GLN A 243 -1.78 -0.21 15.97
C GLN A 243 -3.01 0.68 15.76
N GLY A 244 -2.91 1.95 16.13
CA GLY A 244 -4.01 2.92 16.04
C GLY A 244 -4.90 2.91 17.26
N GLU A 245 -6.03 3.62 17.17
CA GLU A 245 -7.01 3.68 18.25
C GLU A 245 -7.69 2.31 18.46
N ALA A 246 -7.98 1.98 19.71
CA ALA A 246 -8.54 0.67 20.08
C ALA A 246 -9.95 0.42 19.52
N ASP A 247 -10.65 1.45 19.06
CA ASP A 247 -11.95 1.37 18.39
C ASP A 247 -11.85 1.13 16.87
N ALA A 248 -10.68 1.35 16.27
CA ALA A 248 -10.38 1.08 14.86
C ALA A 248 -8.93 0.57 14.64
N PRO A 249 -8.56 -0.57 15.25
CA PRO A 249 -7.19 -1.07 15.21
C PRO A 249 -6.77 -1.60 13.83
N LEU A 250 -5.54 -1.30 13.44
CA LEU A 250 -4.81 -2.04 12.42
C LEU A 250 -4.18 -3.29 13.05
N GLU A 251 -4.42 -4.46 12.46
CA GLU A 251 -4.03 -5.77 12.98
C GLU A 251 -3.30 -6.59 11.91
N ALA A 252 -2.87 -7.80 12.25
CA ALA A 252 -1.97 -8.64 11.45
C ALA A 252 -2.25 -8.63 9.94
N ALA A 253 -3.48 -8.92 9.53
CA ALA A 253 -3.85 -8.97 8.11
C ALA A 253 -4.54 -7.70 7.60
N SER A 254 -5.18 -6.90 8.47
CA SER A 254 -5.78 -5.62 8.06
C SER A 254 -4.72 -4.54 7.79
N ALA A 255 -3.48 -4.74 8.22
CA ALA A 255 -2.32 -3.91 7.87
C ALA A 255 -1.92 -3.96 6.39
N CYS A 256 -2.33 -5.01 5.66
CA CYS A 256 -1.94 -5.24 4.27
C CYS A 256 -3.17 -5.38 3.35
N PRO A 257 -4.10 -4.40 3.32
CA PRO A 257 -5.33 -4.54 2.56
C PRO A 257 -5.03 -4.61 1.07
N GLY A 258 -5.54 -5.66 0.43
CA GLY A 258 -5.40 -5.86 -1.01
C GLY A 258 -4.01 -6.28 -1.50
N VAL A 259 -3.12 -6.67 -0.59
CA VAL A 259 -1.80 -7.20 -0.94
C VAL A 259 -1.85 -8.73 -0.91
N TYR A 260 -2.03 -9.35 -2.08
CA TYR A 260 -2.15 -10.82 -2.20
C TYR A 260 -0.88 -11.48 -2.74
N ALA A 261 -0.14 -10.75 -3.57
CA ALA A 261 1.16 -11.15 -4.05
C ALA A 261 2.12 -9.96 -4.07
N LYS A 262 3.40 -10.26 -4.31
CA LYS A 262 4.40 -9.21 -4.51
C LYS A 262 4.06 -8.35 -5.74
N GLY A 263 4.47 -7.10 -5.74
CA GLY A 263 4.05 -6.17 -6.79
C GLY A 263 2.74 -5.47 -6.49
N ALA A 264 1.98 -5.87 -5.47
CA ALA A 264 0.69 -5.27 -5.19
C ALA A 264 0.79 -3.76 -4.92
N TYR A 265 -0.12 -3.02 -5.53
CA TYR A 265 -0.33 -1.59 -5.33
C TYR A 265 -1.83 -1.31 -5.48
N PRO A 266 -2.34 -0.12 -5.11
CA PRO A 266 -3.77 0.17 -5.23
C PRO A 266 -4.32 -0.13 -6.64
N GLY A 267 -5.24 -1.10 -6.74
CA GLY A 267 -5.82 -1.55 -8.02
C GLY A 267 -5.11 -2.73 -8.70
N TYR A 268 -4.04 -3.26 -8.12
CA TYR A 268 -3.32 -4.45 -8.59
C TYR A 268 -3.03 -5.40 -7.43
N ALA A 269 -3.52 -6.63 -7.52
CA ALA A 269 -3.43 -7.65 -6.48
C ALA A 269 -2.01 -8.20 -6.24
N GLY A 270 -1.07 -7.84 -7.12
CA GLY A 270 0.27 -8.41 -7.19
C GLY A 270 0.37 -9.53 -8.21
N ASP A 271 1.59 -10.05 -8.38
CA ASP A 271 1.97 -11.09 -9.34
C ASP A 271 1.44 -12.46 -8.88
N LEU A 272 0.15 -12.70 -9.11
CA LEU A 272 -0.52 -13.95 -8.79
C LEU A 272 -0.27 -15.01 -9.87
N LEU A 273 -0.28 -16.27 -9.48
CA LEU A 273 -0.29 -17.39 -10.43
C LEU A 273 -1.69 -17.52 -11.03
N VAL A 274 -1.76 -17.73 -12.34
CA VAL A 274 -3.03 -17.97 -13.05
C VAL A 274 -3.02 -19.37 -13.65
N ASP A 275 -4.01 -20.19 -13.27
CA ASP A 275 -4.25 -21.48 -13.92
C ASP A 275 -4.71 -21.24 -15.36
N LYS A 276 -3.93 -21.73 -16.32
CA LYS A 276 -4.19 -21.49 -17.76
C LYS A 276 -5.47 -22.16 -18.27
N THR A 277 -5.98 -23.15 -17.56
CA THR A 277 -7.17 -23.92 -17.94
C THR A 277 -8.43 -23.29 -17.37
N THR A 278 -8.40 -22.91 -16.10
CA THR A 278 -9.58 -22.39 -15.39
C THR A 278 -9.62 -20.86 -15.31
N GLY A 279 -8.50 -20.18 -15.56
CA GLY A 279 -8.34 -18.74 -15.34
C GLY A 279 -8.24 -18.35 -13.87
N ALA A 280 -8.26 -19.33 -12.96
CA ALA A 280 -8.24 -19.10 -11.52
C ALA A 280 -6.91 -18.50 -11.06
N SER A 281 -6.98 -17.51 -10.17
CA SER A 281 -5.81 -16.83 -9.62
C SER A 281 -5.48 -17.30 -8.21
N TYR A 282 -4.20 -17.57 -7.93
CA TYR A 282 -3.70 -18.09 -6.66
C TYR A 282 -2.42 -17.36 -6.24
N ASN A 283 -2.13 -17.33 -4.93
CA ASN A 283 -0.91 -16.73 -4.42
C ASN A 283 0.33 -17.34 -5.08
N ALA A 284 1.27 -16.50 -5.51
CA ALA A 284 2.58 -16.97 -5.94
C ALA A 284 3.45 -17.27 -4.71
N HIS A 285 4.27 -18.32 -4.80
CA HIS A 285 5.29 -18.57 -3.79
C HIS A 285 6.28 -17.39 -3.84
N VAL A 286 6.37 -16.62 -2.76
CA VAL A 286 7.34 -15.54 -2.66
C VAL A 286 8.71 -16.19 -2.48
N GLN A 287 9.43 -16.38 -3.59
CA GLN A 287 10.85 -16.67 -3.48
C GLN A 287 11.53 -15.43 -2.88
N ASP A 288 12.29 -15.67 -1.81
CA ASP A 288 12.71 -14.74 -0.76
C ASP A 288 13.77 -13.69 -1.20
N GLN A 289 13.77 -13.31 -2.47
CA GLN A 289 14.59 -12.21 -2.99
C GLN A 289 13.69 -11.21 -3.74
N LEU A 290 13.43 -10.06 -3.09
CA LEU A 290 12.86 -8.88 -3.74
C LEU A 290 13.95 -8.18 -4.58
N LEU A 291 13.61 -7.81 -5.82
CA LEU A 291 14.48 -7.22 -6.85
C LEU A 291 15.65 -8.13 -7.27
N GLN A 292 15.38 -9.08 -8.16
CA GLN A 292 16.44 -9.93 -8.74
C GLN A 292 17.30 -9.13 -9.71
N TYR A 293 18.61 -9.44 -9.76
CA TYR A 293 19.50 -8.88 -10.77
C TYR A 293 19.51 -9.75 -12.02
N HIS A 294 19.04 -9.19 -13.14
CA HIS A 294 18.91 -9.88 -14.42
C HIS A 294 20.16 -9.73 -15.31
N LYS A 295 21.31 -9.39 -14.69
CA LYS A 295 22.64 -9.28 -15.32
C LYS A 295 22.74 -8.27 -16.46
N GLY A 296 21.77 -7.38 -16.62
CA GLY A 296 21.82 -6.24 -17.51
C GLY A 296 22.59 -5.05 -16.94
N PRO A 297 22.93 -4.05 -17.76
CA PRO A 297 23.75 -2.94 -17.32
C PRO A 297 23.01 -2.00 -16.36
N LEU A 298 23.67 -1.65 -15.26
CA LEU A 298 23.32 -0.52 -14.41
C LEU A 298 23.88 0.77 -15.01
N LEU A 299 23.21 1.90 -14.76
CA LEU A 299 23.67 3.18 -15.28
C LEU A 299 24.96 3.59 -14.55
N SER A 300 26.03 3.93 -15.28
CA SER A 300 27.31 4.25 -14.65
C SER A 300 28.12 5.27 -15.45
N GLY A 301 29.12 5.86 -14.79
CA GLY A 301 29.94 6.94 -15.32
C GLY A 301 29.41 8.33 -14.97
N LYS A 302 29.91 9.34 -15.68
CA LYS A 302 29.46 10.73 -15.57
C LYS A 302 28.27 10.94 -16.52
N ILE A 303 27.08 11.10 -15.95
CA ILE A 303 25.84 11.20 -16.69
C ILE A 303 25.24 12.60 -16.53
N SER A 304 24.88 13.21 -17.66
CA SER A 304 24.20 14.51 -17.72
C SER A 304 22.69 14.32 -17.59
N VAL A 305 22.05 15.00 -16.65
CA VAL A 305 20.60 14.99 -16.46
C VAL A 305 20.01 16.24 -17.13
N ASN A 306 19.38 16.05 -18.29
CA ASN A 306 18.77 17.14 -19.04
C ASN A 306 17.29 17.25 -18.71
N LEU A 307 16.78 18.48 -18.56
CA LEU A 307 15.38 18.75 -18.26
C LEU A 307 14.67 19.31 -19.49
N ILE A 308 13.61 18.66 -19.95
CA ILE A 308 12.77 19.06 -21.07
C ILE A 308 11.42 19.47 -20.50
N TRP A 309 11.21 20.77 -20.40
CA TRP A 309 10.01 21.38 -19.85
C TRP A 309 8.96 21.56 -20.95
N TYR A 310 7.88 20.78 -20.90
CA TYR A 310 6.81 20.83 -21.89
C TYR A 310 5.56 21.50 -21.31
N GLY A 311 5.25 22.69 -21.83
CA GLY A 311 4.23 23.58 -21.28
C GLY A 311 4.79 24.67 -20.38
N LYS A 312 3.90 25.42 -19.72
CA LYS A 312 4.27 26.61 -18.94
C LYS A 312 4.60 26.27 -17.50
N PHE A 313 5.87 26.45 -17.12
CA PHE A 313 6.34 26.33 -15.74
C PHE A 313 6.84 27.69 -15.23
N LYS A 314 6.52 28.04 -13.98
CA LYS A 314 7.07 29.25 -13.35
C LYS A 314 8.59 29.08 -13.14
N PRO A 315 9.38 30.17 -13.14
CA PRO A 315 10.80 30.09 -12.79
C PRO A 315 11.05 29.42 -11.43
N SER A 316 10.17 29.67 -10.44
CA SER A 316 10.24 29.03 -9.12
C SER A 316 10.04 27.52 -9.17
N GLN A 317 9.09 27.04 -9.99
CA GLN A 317 8.83 25.61 -10.21
C GLN A 317 10.03 24.92 -10.86
N ARG A 318 10.65 25.59 -11.85
CA ARG A 318 11.86 25.07 -12.50
C ARG A 318 13.03 24.98 -11.52
N ALA A 319 13.20 25.99 -10.67
CA ALA A 319 14.24 26.02 -9.66
C ALA A 319 14.14 24.84 -8.68
N ILE A 320 12.94 24.49 -8.21
CA ILE A 320 12.71 23.35 -7.30
C ILE A 320 13.27 22.05 -7.90
N VAL A 321 12.92 21.73 -9.16
CA VAL A 321 13.39 20.49 -9.78
C VAL A 321 14.88 20.54 -10.11
N SER A 322 15.39 21.67 -10.61
CA SER A 322 16.83 21.78 -10.90
C SER A 322 17.68 21.68 -9.64
N ASP A 323 17.25 22.30 -8.55
CA ASP A 323 17.92 22.22 -7.24
C ASP A 323 17.90 20.79 -6.72
N PHE A 324 16.80 20.05 -6.88
CA PHE A 324 16.73 18.63 -6.53
C PHE A 324 17.78 17.81 -7.28
N ILE A 325 17.91 17.98 -8.61
CA ILE A 325 18.93 17.28 -9.41
C ILE A 325 20.35 17.63 -8.95
N THR A 326 20.62 18.91 -8.69
CA THR A 326 21.93 19.34 -8.16
C THR A 326 22.19 18.79 -6.76
N SER A 327 21.14 18.50 -5.97
CA SER A 327 21.26 17.92 -4.63
C SER A 327 21.64 16.44 -4.62
N LEU A 328 21.55 15.72 -5.76
CA LEU A 328 21.94 14.31 -5.86
C LEU A 328 23.46 14.09 -5.81
N SER A 329 24.24 15.14 -6.07
CA SER A 329 25.70 15.08 -6.12
C SER A 329 26.29 16.26 -5.37
N SER A 330 26.66 16.03 -4.11
CA SER A 330 27.34 17.05 -3.30
C SER A 330 28.84 16.78 -3.29
N SER A 331 29.61 17.66 -3.92
CA SER A 331 31.09 17.64 -3.88
C SER A 331 31.65 17.99 -2.49
N THR A 332 30.81 18.54 -1.61
CA THR A 332 31.12 18.86 -0.21
C THR A 332 30.16 18.09 0.70
N PRO A 333 30.63 17.51 1.82
CA PRO A 333 29.72 16.90 2.80
C PRO A 333 28.65 17.91 3.22
N SER A 334 27.38 17.54 3.09
CA SER A 334 26.28 18.39 3.56
C SER A 334 26.49 18.64 5.05
N LYS A 335 26.44 19.91 5.48
CA LYS A 335 26.48 20.23 6.91
C LYS A 335 25.16 19.91 7.62
N THR A 336 24.11 19.68 6.85
CA THR A 336 22.74 19.43 7.32
C THR A 336 22.32 18.03 6.90
N HIS A 337 22.07 17.17 7.88
CA HIS A 337 21.58 15.82 7.70
C HIS A 337 20.14 15.71 8.23
N PRO A 338 19.31 14.83 7.63
CA PRO A 338 19.59 14.00 6.45
C PRO A 338 19.57 14.79 5.13
N SER A 339 20.22 14.29 4.06
CA SER A 339 20.32 15.00 2.77
C SER A 339 19.89 14.18 1.55
N VAL A 340 19.54 14.85 0.45
CA VAL A 340 19.21 14.17 -0.83
C VAL A 340 20.39 13.35 -1.35
N ALA A 341 21.63 13.83 -1.22
CA ALA A 341 22.83 13.08 -1.60
C ALA A 341 23.02 11.81 -0.76
N GLU A 342 22.71 11.88 0.54
CA GLU A 342 22.76 10.71 1.43
C GLU A 342 21.70 9.66 1.05
N TRP A 343 20.48 10.09 0.71
CA TRP A 343 19.45 9.19 0.18
C TRP A 343 19.90 8.55 -1.14
N TRP A 344 20.43 9.35 -2.06
CA TRP A 344 20.88 8.87 -3.37
C TRP A 344 21.98 7.81 -3.24
N LYS A 345 22.85 7.94 -2.24
CA LYS A 345 23.92 6.99 -1.95
C LYS A 345 23.42 5.57 -1.68
N THR A 346 22.18 5.39 -1.23
CA THR A 346 21.57 4.07 -1.05
C THR A 346 21.56 3.26 -2.36
N THR A 347 21.50 3.91 -3.52
CA THR A 347 21.60 3.23 -4.83
C THR A 347 22.94 2.52 -5.03
N GLU A 348 24.04 2.98 -4.40
CA GLU A 348 25.37 2.36 -4.50
C GLU A 348 25.38 0.89 -4.04
N LYS A 349 24.50 0.52 -3.11
CA LYS A 349 24.37 -0.86 -2.60
C LYS A 349 24.05 -1.85 -3.73
N TYR A 350 23.25 -1.46 -4.71
CA TYR A 350 22.92 -2.27 -5.88
C TYR A 350 24.15 -2.53 -6.76
N TYR A 351 25.02 -1.53 -6.94
CA TYR A 351 26.24 -1.68 -7.72
C TYR A 351 27.22 -2.64 -7.05
N HIS A 352 27.34 -2.55 -5.72
CA HIS A 352 28.16 -3.48 -4.94
C HIS A 352 27.67 -4.92 -5.08
N LEU A 353 26.36 -5.16 -4.98
CA LEU A 353 25.78 -6.50 -5.13
C LEU A 353 25.90 -7.06 -6.56
N ALA A 354 25.86 -6.19 -7.57
CA ALA A 354 26.11 -6.57 -8.95
C ALA A 354 27.60 -6.84 -9.26
N ASN A 355 28.50 -6.76 -8.25
CA ASN A 355 29.95 -6.80 -8.40
C ASN A 355 30.48 -5.78 -9.43
N SER A 356 29.79 -4.64 -9.57
CA SER A 356 30.20 -3.55 -10.46
C SER A 356 31.20 -2.65 -9.76
N LYS A 357 32.36 -2.41 -10.40
CA LYS A 357 33.34 -1.39 -9.96
C LYS A 357 32.99 0.02 -10.44
N ASN A 358 31.93 0.16 -11.24
CA ASN A 358 31.57 1.43 -11.84
C ASN A 358 30.72 2.27 -10.88
N THR A 359 31.07 3.55 -10.75
CA THR A 359 30.31 4.54 -9.98
C THR A 359 29.38 5.34 -10.89
N LEU A 360 28.29 5.87 -10.33
CA LEU A 360 27.38 6.78 -11.04
C LEU A 360 27.53 8.19 -10.46
N SER A 361 27.82 9.16 -11.32
CA SER A 361 27.82 10.58 -10.97
C SER A 361 26.83 11.30 -11.87
N LEU A 362 25.88 12.01 -11.25
CA LEU A 362 24.86 12.78 -11.94
C LEU A 362 25.22 14.27 -11.88
N SER A 363 24.98 14.98 -12.98
CA SER A 363 25.14 16.43 -13.02
C SER A 363 24.00 17.06 -13.79
N LEU A 364 23.53 18.23 -13.35
CA LEU A 364 22.50 18.97 -14.08
C LEU A 364 23.07 19.40 -15.44
N GLY A 365 22.37 19.00 -16.49
CA GLY A 365 22.71 19.27 -17.88
C GLY A 365 21.89 20.39 -18.50
N LYS A 366 21.61 20.24 -19.79
CA LYS A 366 20.84 21.22 -20.57
C LYS A 366 19.38 21.26 -20.10
N GLN A 367 18.82 22.47 -20.04
CA GLN A 367 17.38 22.66 -19.90
C GLN A 367 16.78 23.15 -21.21
N VAL A 368 15.70 22.50 -21.66
CA VAL A 368 14.99 22.81 -22.90
C VAL A 368 13.57 23.26 -22.54
N LEU A 369 13.19 24.47 -22.94
CA LEU A 369 11.84 25.02 -22.69
C LEU A 369 10.99 24.88 -23.96
N LEU A 370 9.86 24.19 -23.86
CA LEU A 370 8.90 23.93 -24.94
C LEU A 370 7.52 24.43 -24.52
N GLU A 371 7.40 25.74 -24.34
CA GLU A 371 6.19 26.41 -23.82
C GLU A 371 5.05 26.54 -24.85
N ASN A 372 5.33 26.24 -26.12
CA ASN A 372 4.39 26.39 -27.24
C ASN A 372 3.49 25.17 -27.48
N TYR A 373 3.62 24.11 -26.65
CA TYR A 373 2.86 22.87 -26.81
C TYR A 373 2.96 22.26 -28.23
N SER A 374 4.18 22.18 -28.77
CA SER A 374 4.43 21.75 -30.16
C SER A 374 3.81 20.41 -30.62
N LEU A 375 3.40 19.54 -29.71
CA LEU A 375 2.74 18.25 -29.97
C LEU A 375 1.30 18.19 -29.44
N GLY A 376 0.72 19.34 -29.04
CA GLY A 376 -0.59 19.43 -28.38
C GLY A 376 -0.53 19.26 -26.85
N LYS A 377 -1.68 19.36 -26.18
CA LYS A 377 -1.81 19.16 -24.72
C LYS A 377 -2.19 17.72 -24.33
N SER A 378 -2.33 16.83 -25.31
CA SER A 378 -2.59 15.41 -25.09
C SER A 378 -1.47 14.63 -25.76
N LEU A 379 -0.67 13.93 -24.95
CA LEU A 379 0.53 13.25 -25.42
C LEU A 379 0.43 11.73 -25.24
N THR A 380 0.87 11.02 -26.27
CA THR A 380 1.11 9.58 -26.23
C THR A 380 2.50 9.26 -25.69
N GLN A 381 2.72 8.03 -25.22
CA GLN A 381 4.04 7.58 -24.78
C GLN A 381 5.12 7.66 -25.89
N LYS A 382 4.72 7.51 -27.16
CA LYS A 382 5.62 7.71 -28.31
C LYS A 382 6.08 9.17 -28.43
N GLN A 383 5.17 10.12 -28.21
CA GLN A 383 5.49 11.55 -28.21
C GLN A 383 6.37 11.94 -27.02
N ILE A 384 6.22 11.29 -25.86
CA ILE A 384 7.15 11.44 -24.73
C ILE A 384 8.59 11.06 -25.14
N ALA A 385 8.77 9.91 -25.78
CA ALA A 385 10.09 9.50 -26.28
C ALA A 385 10.66 10.47 -27.34
N GLN A 386 9.79 11.04 -28.19
CA GLN A 386 10.15 12.09 -29.14
C GLN A 386 10.57 13.41 -28.46
N LEU A 387 9.93 13.79 -27.35
CA LEU A 387 10.34 14.95 -26.55
C LEU A 387 11.69 14.70 -25.86
N ALA A 388 11.88 13.50 -25.31
CA ALA A 388 13.13 13.11 -24.66
C ALA A 388 14.32 13.14 -25.64
N SER A 389 14.10 12.86 -26.92
CA SER A 389 15.16 12.94 -27.95
C SER A 389 15.64 14.37 -28.25
N LYS A 390 15.01 15.42 -27.70
CA LYS A 390 15.51 16.80 -27.78
C LYS A 390 16.65 17.08 -26.77
N GLY A 391 16.88 16.17 -25.83
CA GLY A 391 18.02 16.20 -24.92
C GLY A 391 19.30 15.64 -25.55
N GLN A 392 20.29 15.37 -24.70
CA GLN A 392 21.58 14.83 -25.14
C GLN A 392 21.45 13.33 -25.48
N GLN A 393 22.17 12.88 -26.51
CA GLN A 393 22.01 11.53 -27.09
C GLN A 393 22.97 10.48 -26.53
N SER A 394 23.95 10.90 -25.72
CA SER A 394 24.97 10.02 -25.14
C SER A 394 25.27 10.41 -23.69
N ASN A 395 25.52 9.42 -22.83
CA ASN A 395 25.83 9.60 -21.41
C ASN A 395 24.85 10.56 -20.72
N ALA A 396 23.55 10.35 -20.96
CA ALA A 396 22.51 11.27 -20.55
C ALA A 396 21.24 10.56 -20.06
N ILE A 397 20.57 11.22 -19.12
CA ILE A 397 19.16 10.99 -18.78
C ILE A 397 18.39 12.21 -19.27
N ASN A 398 17.38 12.00 -20.12
CA ASN A 398 16.53 13.07 -20.62
C ASN A 398 15.18 13.03 -19.90
N ILE A 399 14.89 14.03 -19.08
CA ILE A 399 13.70 14.06 -18.23
C ILE A 399 12.66 15.00 -18.84
N VAL A 400 11.54 14.47 -19.27
CA VAL A 400 10.40 15.22 -19.80
C VAL A 400 9.47 15.57 -18.63
N LEU A 401 9.26 16.85 -18.40
CA LEU A 401 8.40 17.39 -17.34
C LEU A 401 7.21 18.07 -18.00
N THR A 402 6.00 17.55 -17.81
CA THR A 402 4.79 18.11 -18.42
C THR A 402 4.02 19.00 -17.44
N ALA A 403 3.59 20.18 -17.91
CA ALA A 403 2.82 21.13 -17.11
C ALA A 403 1.46 20.55 -16.67
N SER A 404 0.81 21.18 -15.69
CA SER A 404 -0.43 20.66 -15.08
C SER A 404 -1.60 20.57 -16.06
N ASP A 405 -1.57 21.38 -17.12
CA ASP A 405 -2.57 21.41 -18.17
C ASP A 405 -2.30 20.46 -19.35
N VAL A 406 -1.37 19.50 -19.18
CA VAL A 406 -1.02 18.49 -20.20
C VAL A 406 -1.48 17.11 -19.74
N ALA A 407 -2.32 16.48 -20.55
CA ALA A 407 -2.72 15.08 -20.39
C ALA A 407 -1.71 14.15 -21.08
N VAL A 408 -1.40 13.02 -20.45
CA VAL A 408 -0.54 11.98 -21.01
C VAL A 408 -1.18 10.62 -20.79
N ASP A 409 -1.07 9.72 -21.76
CA ASP A 409 -1.63 8.36 -21.66
C ASP A 409 -1.23 7.64 -20.36
N GLY A 410 -2.23 7.23 -19.57
CA GLY A 410 -2.06 6.55 -18.29
C GLY A 410 -1.80 7.46 -17.08
N PHE A 411 -1.52 8.75 -17.30
CA PHE A 411 -1.35 9.72 -16.21
C PHE A 411 -2.60 9.77 -15.34
N CYS A 412 -2.42 9.80 -14.03
CA CYS A 412 -3.53 9.87 -13.06
C CYS A 412 -4.45 8.64 -13.00
N VAL A 413 -4.18 7.59 -13.77
CA VAL A 413 -4.96 6.34 -13.75
C VAL A 413 -4.16 5.23 -13.11
N ASN A 414 -2.95 4.98 -13.62
CA ASN A 414 -2.08 3.89 -13.15
C ASN A 414 -0.62 4.32 -12.96
N ARG A 415 -0.28 5.58 -13.25
CA ARG A 415 1.09 6.10 -13.12
C ARG A 415 1.13 7.61 -12.98
N CYS A 416 2.21 8.09 -12.38
CA CYS A 416 2.53 9.51 -12.24
C CYS A 416 3.74 9.94 -13.10
N GLY A 417 4.37 8.95 -13.74
CA GLY A 417 5.52 9.10 -14.60
C GLY A 417 5.95 7.74 -15.16
N THR A 418 6.95 7.73 -16.02
CA THR A 418 7.57 6.53 -16.58
C THR A 418 9.07 6.75 -16.74
N HIS A 419 9.82 5.67 -16.84
CA HIS A 419 11.19 5.71 -17.35
C HIS A 419 11.35 4.67 -18.46
N GLY A 420 12.38 4.83 -19.29
CA GLY A 420 12.67 3.91 -20.37
C GLY A 420 13.96 4.27 -21.07
N SER A 421 14.20 3.62 -22.21
CA SER A 421 15.37 3.92 -23.04
C SER A 421 14.99 4.06 -24.52
N SER A 422 15.77 4.86 -25.24
CA SER A 422 15.62 5.03 -26.68
C SER A 422 16.96 4.99 -27.38
N LYS A 423 16.94 4.65 -28.67
CA LYS A 423 18.13 4.70 -29.53
C LYS A 423 18.39 6.16 -29.90
N GLY A 424 19.56 6.67 -29.53
CA GLY A 424 20.05 7.97 -29.95
C GLY A 424 20.65 7.93 -31.36
N THR A 425 21.16 9.08 -31.80
CA THR A 425 21.79 9.24 -33.10
C THR A 425 23.09 8.44 -33.23
N VAL A 426 23.42 8.01 -34.45
CA VAL A 426 24.70 7.35 -34.75
C VAL A 426 25.83 8.39 -34.61
N ILE A 427 26.72 8.19 -33.65
CA ILE A 427 27.90 9.03 -33.43
C ILE A 427 29.13 8.18 -33.73
N LYS A 428 29.96 8.60 -34.70
CA LYS A 428 31.18 7.87 -35.12
C LYS A 428 30.93 6.38 -35.43
N GLY A 429 29.84 6.08 -36.14
CA GLY A 429 29.47 4.71 -36.52
C GLY A 429 28.87 3.85 -35.39
N LYS A 430 28.72 4.37 -34.17
CA LYS A 430 28.10 3.67 -33.03
C LYS A 430 26.74 4.28 -32.69
N THR A 431 25.74 3.42 -32.49
CA THR A 431 24.43 3.83 -31.99
C THR A 431 24.45 3.83 -30.47
N TYR A 432 24.31 5.00 -29.87
CA TYR A 432 24.22 5.14 -28.42
C TYR A 432 22.75 5.04 -27.98
N LYS A 433 22.48 4.39 -26.84
CA LYS A 433 21.17 4.48 -26.18
C LYS A 433 21.24 5.58 -25.12
N PHE A 434 20.12 6.27 -24.91
CA PHE A 434 19.93 7.16 -23.77
C PHE A 434 18.74 6.68 -22.94
N ALA A 435 18.81 6.90 -21.63
CA ALA A 435 17.68 6.71 -20.74
C ALA A 435 16.83 7.98 -20.72
N TYR A 436 15.52 7.83 -20.54
CA TYR A 436 14.62 8.96 -20.36
C TYR A 436 13.63 8.70 -19.25
N ILE A 437 13.16 9.78 -18.65
CA ILE A 437 12.13 9.78 -17.62
C ILE A 437 11.04 10.75 -18.09
N TRP A 438 9.78 10.46 -17.77
CA TRP A 438 8.71 11.43 -17.82
C TRP A 438 8.01 11.52 -16.47
N VAL A 439 7.68 12.74 -16.04
CA VAL A 439 6.85 13.01 -14.87
C VAL A 439 5.85 14.12 -15.21
N GLY A 440 4.58 13.91 -14.85
CA GLY A 440 3.53 14.91 -15.02
C GLY A 440 3.25 15.71 -13.76
N ASN A 441 2.97 17.02 -13.92
CA ASN A 441 2.44 17.82 -12.83
C ASN A 441 0.96 17.46 -12.60
N SER A 442 0.64 16.91 -11.43
CA SER A 442 -0.69 16.39 -11.12
C SER A 442 -1.64 17.39 -10.49
N GLU A 443 -1.20 18.63 -10.24
CA GLU A 443 -1.91 19.67 -9.48
C GLU A 443 -3.39 19.81 -9.86
N THR A 444 -3.70 19.80 -11.16
CA THR A 444 -5.08 20.03 -11.65
C THR A 444 -5.80 18.76 -12.12
N GLN A 445 -5.15 17.59 -12.08
CA GLN A 445 -5.71 16.34 -12.61
C GLN A 445 -5.95 15.30 -11.52
N CYS A 446 -4.96 15.06 -10.65
CA CYS A 446 -5.00 14.01 -9.64
C CYS A 446 -4.02 14.24 -8.48
N ALA A 447 -3.99 15.45 -7.92
CA ALA A 447 -3.08 15.80 -6.84
C ALA A 447 -3.15 14.80 -5.67
N GLY A 448 -4.34 14.34 -5.30
CA GLY A 448 -4.54 13.31 -4.27
C GLY A 448 -3.98 11.92 -4.57
N TYR A 449 -3.50 11.66 -5.78
CA TYR A 449 -2.84 10.41 -6.15
C TYR A 449 -1.34 10.63 -6.33
N CYS A 450 -0.96 11.54 -7.24
CA CYS A 450 0.44 11.71 -7.63
C CYS A 450 1.21 12.75 -6.81
N ALA A 451 0.53 13.56 -5.99
CA ALA A 451 1.15 14.47 -5.04
C ALA A 451 0.86 14.11 -3.59
N TRP A 452 0.34 12.90 -3.32
CA TRP A 452 0.30 12.37 -1.96
C TRP A 452 1.74 12.31 -1.39
N PRO A 453 2.00 12.77 -0.15
CA PRO A 453 1.04 13.10 0.92
C PRO A 453 0.63 14.59 1.02
N PHE A 454 0.91 15.43 0.03
CA PHE A 454 0.65 16.88 0.07
C PHE A 454 -0.74 17.30 -0.38
N HIS A 455 -1.59 16.34 -0.73
CA HIS A 455 -2.97 16.57 -1.09
C HIS A 455 -3.85 15.46 -0.52
N GLN A 456 -5.14 15.76 -0.32
CA GLN A 456 -6.11 14.80 0.20
C GLN A 456 -6.14 13.56 -0.69
N PRO A 457 -5.91 12.35 -0.14
CA PRO A 457 -5.83 11.14 -0.95
C PRO A 457 -7.18 10.81 -1.60
N ILE A 458 -7.15 10.43 -2.88
CA ILE A 458 -8.36 10.03 -3.63
C ILE A 458 -8.92 8.69 -3.10
N TYR A 459 -8.05 7.83 -2.58
CA TYR A 459 -8.37 6.50 -2.06
C TYR A 459 -7.60 6.22 -0.77
N GLY A 460 -8.12 5.33 0.09
CA GLY A 460 -7.49 4.97 1.36
C GLY A 460 -7.84 5.93 2.52
N PRO A 461 -7.12 5.85 3.65
CA PRO A 461 -7.39 6.67 4.83
C PRO A 461 -7.38 8.17 4.50
N GLN A 462 -8.44 8.86 4.92
CA GLN A 462 -8.67 10.27 4.61
C GLN A 462 -7.96 11.20 5.60
N SER A 463 -6.68 10.93 5.85
CA SER A 463 -5.83 11.76 6.72
C SER A 463 -5.66 13.17 6.12
N PRO A 464 -5.55 14.22 6.97
CA PRO A 464 -5.28 15.56 6.49
C PRO A 464 -3.98 15.63 5.66
N PRO A 465 -3.92 16.45 4.60
CA PRO A 465 -2.72 16.58 3.79
C PRO A 465 -1.55 17.15 4.57
N LEU A 466 -0.34 16.70 4.26
CA LEU A 466 0.89 17.27 4.81
C LEU A 466 1.25 18.57 4.08
N GLY A 467 1.99 19.45 4.74
CA GLY A 467 2.49 20.67 4.09
C GLY A 467 3.58 20.36 3.07
N ALA A 468 3.45 20.90 1.85
CA ALA A 468 4.42 20.72 0.78
C ALA A 468 5.73 21.50 1.07
N PRO A 469 6.92 20.87 1.01
CA PRO A 469 8.19 21.45 1.47
C PRO A 469 8.66 22.68 0.70
N ASN A 470 8.19 22.88 -0.54
CA ASN A 470 8.50 24.05 -1.35
C ASN A 470 7.27 24.92 -1.66
N ASN A 471 6.17 24.71 -0.92
CA ASN A 471 4.91 25.43 -1.07
C ASN A 471 4.32 25.32 -2.50
N ASP A 472 4.58 24.21 -3.19
CA ASP A 472 4.01 23.90 -4.51
C ASP A 472 3.66 22.40 -4.55
N VAL A 473 2.40 22.08 -4.25
CA VAL A 473 1.89 20.69 -4.17
C VAL A 473 2.17 19.92 -5.45
N GLY A 474 1.96 20.55 -6.61
CA GLY A 474 2.17 19.93 -7.91
C GLY A 474 3.63 19.52 -8.11
N VAL A 475 4.55 20.47 -7.95
CA VAL A 475 5.98 20.23 -8.20
C VAL A 475 6.63 19.40 -7.10
N ASP A 476 6.23 19.55 -5.83
CA ASP A 476 6.71 18.68 -4.76
C ASP A 476 6.26 17.22 -4.99
N GLY A 477 5.03 17.01 -5.50
CA GLY A 477 4.59 15.71 -6.00
C GLY A 477 5.41 15.20 -7.19
N MET A 478 5.77 16.09 -8.13
CA MET A 478 6.67 15.70 -9.23
C MET A 478 8.03 15.24 -8.72
N VAL A 479 8.60 15.89 -7.70
CA VAL A 479 9.90 15.51 -7.13
C VAL A 479 9.86 14.10 -6.52
N ILE A 480 8.79 13.74 -5.80
CA ILE A 480 8.61 12.37 -5.26
C ILE A 480 8.69 11.33 -6.38
N ASN A 481 7.92 11.54 -7.45
CA ASN A 481 7.85 10.61 -8.57
C ASN A 481 9.15 10.56 -9.36
N LEU A 482 9.77 11.73 -9.56
CA LEU A 482 11.07 11.86 -10.19
C LEU A 482 12.16 11.12 -9.41
N ALA A 483 12.18 11.24 -8.08
CA ALA A 483 13.12 10.54 -7.21
C ALA A 483 12.98 9.02 -7.36
N SER A 484 11.73 8.51 -7.34
CA SER A 484 11.43 7.09 -7.55
C SER A 484 11.95 6.59 -8.90
N LEU A 485 11.61 7.31 -9.99
CA LEU A 485 11.98 6.94 -11.36
C LEU A 485 13.48 7.09 -11.62
N LEU A 486 14.17 8.01 -10.96
CA LEU A 486 15.63 8.12 -11.03
C LEU A 486 16.33 6.91 -10.41
N ALA A 487 15.85 6.42 -9.26
CA ALA A 487 16.39 5.21 -8.64
C ALA A 487 16.17 3.97 -9.52
N GLY A 488 14.97 3.83 -10.10
CA GLY A 488 14.68 2.81 -11.12
C GLY A 488 15.59 2.94 -12.35
N THR A 489 15.77 4.15 -12.87
CA THR A 489 16.66 4.40 -14.02
C THR A 489 18.13 4.11 -13.73
N ALA A 490 18.60 4.36 -12.51
CA ALA A 490 19.97 4.03 -12.13
C ALA A 490 20.21 2.51 -12.07
N THR A 491 19.24 1.79 -11.49
CA THR A 491 19.35 0.35 -11.18
C THR A 491 18.79 -0.57 -12.27
N ASN A 492 17.99 -0.05 -13.19
CA ASN A 492 17.38 -0.78 -14.30
C ASN A 492 17.13 0.12 -15.55
N PRO A 493 18.16 0.78 -16.10
CA PRO A 493 17.99 1.76 -17.20
C PRO A 493 17.43 1.18 -18.51
N PHE A 494 17.52 -0.14 -18.72
CA PHE A 494 17.17 -0.80 -19.97
C PHE A 494 16.22 -2.00 -19.82
N GLY A 495 15.57 -2.14 -18.64
CA GLY A 495 14.59 -3.20 -18.39
C GLY A 495 15.18 -4.59 -18.11
N ASN A 496 16.48 -4.68 -17.83
CA ASN A 496 17.17 -5.94 -17.52
C ASN A 496 18.20 -5.83 -16.38
N GLY A 497 18.13 -4.79 -15.55
CA GLY A 497 18.94 -4.59 -14.34
C GLY A 497 18.31 -5.25 -13.12
N TYR A 498 18.02 -4.47 -12.08
CA TYR A 498 17.30 -4.91 -10.89
C TYR A 498 15.80 -4.71 -11.02
N TYR A 499 15.03 -5.78 -11.05
CA TYR A 499 13.57 -5.68 -11.00
C TYR A 499 12.91 -6.98 -10.55
N GLN A 500 11.60 -6.89 -10.34
CA GLN A 500 10.75 -8.04 -10.11
C GLN A 500 9.36 -7.87 -10.71
N GLY A 501 8.71 -8.99 -10.99
CA GLY A 501 7.44 -9.04 -11.70
C GLY A 501 7.66 -9.03 -13.20
N GLU A 502 6.60 -8.74 -13.94
CA GLU A 502 6.64 -8.65 -15.39
C GLU A 502 7.47 -7.45 -15.86
N VAL A 503 8.19 -7.62 -16.97
CA VAL A 503 9.09 -6.59 -17.53
C VAL A 503 8.34 -5.30 -17.89
N ASP A 504 7.05 -5.40 -18.20
CA ASP A 504 6.20 -4.27 -18.58
C ASP A 504 5.58 -3.52 -17.37
N ALA A 505 5.67 -4.08 -16.17
CA ALA A 505 5.21 -3.48 -14.91
C ALA A 505 6.09 -3.85 -13.71
N PRO A 506 7.42 -3.58 -13.76
CA PRO A 506 8.33 -4.06 -12.75
C PRO A 506 8.21 -3.30 -11.41
N LEU A 507 8.36 -4.04 -10.32
CA LEU A 507 8.87 -3.47 -9.08
C LEU A 507 10.38 -3.25 -9.19
N GLU A 508 10.81 -2.07 -8.76
CA GLU A 508 12.19 -1.59 -8.81
C GLU A 508 12.58 -0.96 -7.47
N ALA A 509 13.77 -0.36 -7.40
CA ALA A 509 14.37 0.12 -6.15
C ALA A 509 13.43 0.96 -5.27
N ALA A 510 12.67 1.89 -5.87
CA ALA A 510 11.73 2.73 -5.13
C ALA A 510 10.28 2.21 -5.19
N SER A 511 9.82 1.65 -6.32
CA SER A 511 8.44 1.17 -6.46
C SER A 511 8.14 -0.06 -5.60
N ALA A 512 9.17 -0.79 -5.15
CA ALA A 512 9.05 -1.83 -4.13
C ALA A 512 8.67 -1.29 -2.73
N CYS A 513 8.75 0.03 -2.51
CA CYS A 513 8.49 0.69 -1.23
C CYS A 513 7.42 1.79 -1.35
N PRO A 514 6.21 1.46 -1.87
CA PRO A 514 5.21 2.47 -2.19
C PRO A 514 4.72 3.19 -0.92
N GLY A 515 4.76 4.52 -0.96
CA GLY A 515 4.24 5.37 0.11
C GLY A 515 5.04 5.38 1.42
N VAL A 516 6.21 4.74 1.45
CA VAL A 516 7.12 4.75 2.61
C VAL A 516 8.07 5.92 2.46
N TYR A 517 7.98 6.93 3.33
CA TYR A 517 8.87 8.10 3.31
C TYR A 517 9.69 8.28 4.59
N ALA A 518 9.19 7.76 5.70
CA ALA A 518 9.85 7.80 7.00
C ALA A 518 9.53 6.55 7.81
N LYS A 519 10.26 6.37 8.91
CA LYS A 519 10.03 5.30 9.88
C LYS A 519 8.57 5.27 10.32
N GLY A 520 8.01 4.06 10.43
CA GLY A 520 6.62 3.85 10.79
C GLY A 520 5.60 4.20 9.70
N ALA A 521 6.01 4.39 8.45
CA ALA A 521 5.03 4.51 7.37
C ALA A 521 4.15 3.25 7.26
N TYR A 522 2.86 3.46 6.99
CA TYR A 522 1.87 2.42 6.72
C TYR A 522 0.81 2.99 5.75
N PRO A 523 -0.09 2.19 5.16
CA PRO A 523 -1.07 2.71 4.20
C PRO A 523 -1.87 3.90 4.77
N GLY A 524 -1.74 5.08 4.15
CA GLY A 524 -2.39 6.33 4.59
C GLY A 524 -1.57 7.21 5.54
N TYR A 525 -0.39 6.76 5.97
CA TYR A 525 0.55 7.52 6.81
C TYR A 525 1.97 7.47 6.23
N ALA A 526 2.54 8.62 5.92
CA ALA A 526 3.85 8.75 5.27
C ALA A 526 5.05 8.38 6.16
N GLY A 527 4.81 8.14 7.46
CA GLY A 527 5.84 7.91 8.47
C GLY A 527 6.16 9.18 9.27
N ASP A 528 7.07 9.03 10.24
CA ASP A 528 7.49 10.07 11.18
C ASP A 528 8.41 11.10 10.51
N LEU A 529 7.82 11.95 9.66
CA LEU A 529 8.55 12.98 8.91
C LEU A 529 9.00 14.16 9.77
N LEU A 530 10.06 14.84 9.30
CA LEU A 530 10.47 16.12 9.86
C LEU A 530 9.43 17.19 9.46
N VAL A 531 9.16 18.12 10.37
CA VAL A 531 8.23 19.24 10.13
C VAL A 531 8.95 20.56 10.32
N ASP A 532 8.86 21.43 9.31
CA ASP A 532 9.31 22.81 9.41
C ASP A 532 8.38 23.58 10.36
N LYS A 533 8.92 24.09 11.47
CA LYS A 533 8.13 24.79 12.49
C LYS A 533 7.51 26.10 12.02
N THR A 534 8.06 26.70 10.97
CA THR A 534 7.62 28.00 10.44
C THR A 534 6.54 27.81 9.38
N THR A 535 6.73 26.87 8.46
CA THR A 535 5.81 26.67 7.33
C THR A 535 4.81 25.54 7.55
N GLY A 536 5.05 24.66 8.53
CA GLY A 536 4.28 23.42 8.73
C GLY A 536 4.59 22.34 7.70
N ALA A 537 5.60 22.52 6.84
CA ALA A 537 5.87 21.61 5.75
C ALA A 537 6.60 20.33 6.21
N SER A 538 6.24 19.20 5.63
CA SER A 538 6.79 17.89 5.95
C SER A 538 7.86 17.47 4.94
N TYR A 539 8.99 16.97 5.42
CA TYR A 539 10.13 16.59 4.61
C TYR A 539 10.97 15.50 5.29
N ASN A 540 11.85 14.84 4.54
CA ASN A 540 12.81 13.89 5.08
C ASN A 540 14.25 14.12 4.58
N SER A 541 14.47 15.13 3.74
CA SER A 541 15.80 15.41 3.19
C SER A 541 16.02 16.90 2.96
N HIS A 542 17.25 17.34 3.23
CA HIS A 542 17.76 18.64 2.88
C HIS A 542 18.42 18.61 1.49
N GLY A 543 18.13 19.60 0.66
CA GLY A 543 18.77 19.83 -0.63
C GLY A 543 19.62 21.10 -0.65
N THR A 544 20.15 21.41 -1.82
CA THR A 544 20.88 22.66 -2.10
C THR A 544 19.97 23.88 -2.01
N ASN A 545 20.56 25.07 -1.91
CA ASN A 545 19.83 26.35 -1.89
C ASN A 545 18.77 26.46 -0.78
N GLY A 546 18.97 25.75 0.34
CA GLY A 546 18.04 25.75 1.48
C GLY A 546 16.74 24.98 1.23
N ARG A 547 16.63 24.26 0.11
CA ARG A 547 15.45 23.48 -0.25
C ARG A 547 15.28 22.27 0.66
N LYS A 548 14.03 21.88 0.84
CA LYS A 548 13.64 20.66 1.54
C LYS A 548 12.87 19.77 0.56
N TYR A 549 13.03 18.47 0.70
CA TYR A 549 12.39 17.50 -0.19
C TYR A 549 11.86 16.30 0.59
N LEU A 550 10.86 15.66 -0.01
CA LEU A 550 10.38 14.35 0.38
C LEU A 550 10.83 13.34 -0.69
N VAL A 551 11.67 12.39 -0.31
CA VAL A 551 12.17 11.32 -1.18
C VAL A 551 11.66 9.96 -0.69
N PRO A 552 11.28 9.02 -1.59
CA PRO A 552 10.75 7.73 -1.20
C PRO A 552 11.81 6.85 -0.54
N ALA A 553 11.39 5.90 0.28
CA ALA A 553 12.27 4.82 0.69
C ALA A 553 12.77 4.04 -0.53
N LEU A 554 14.00 3.55 -0.44
CA LEU A 554 14.54 2.59 -1.40
C LEU A 554 14.61 1.23 -0.72
N TYR A 555 14.28 0.17 -1.46
CA TYR A 555 14.51 -1.18 -0.98
C TYR A 555 16.00 -1.39 -0.75
N ASP A 556 16.37 -1.83 0.44
CA ASP A 556 17.73 -2.18 0.77
C ASP A 556 17.91 -3.69 0.60
N PRO A 557 18.60 -4.13 -0.47
CA PRO A 557 18.80 -5.55 -0.72
C PRO A 557 19.71 -6.22 0.33
N ALA A 558 20.45 -5.46 1.15
CA ALA A 558 21.25 -6.03 2.23
C ALA A 558 20.40 -6.41 3.46
N THR A 559 19.36 -5.63 3.76
CA THR A 559 18.47 -5.85 4.92
C THR A 559 17.13 -6.48 4.52
N SER A 560 16.88 -6.60 3.22
CA SER A 560 15.61 -7.05 2.65
C SER A 560 14.39 -6.25 3.15
N SER A 561 14.55 -4.93 3.27
CA SER A 561 13.52 -4.03 3.79
C SER A 561 13.58 -2.65 3.12
N CYS A 562 12.51 -1.86 3.25
CA CYS A 562 12.50 -0.48 2.78
C CYS A 562 13.31 0.42 3.74
N SER A 563 14.30 1.14 3.20
CA SER A 563 15.18 2.02 3.96
C SER A 563 14.75 3.48 3.79
N THR A 564 14.51 4.16 4.91
CA THR A 564 14.18 5.60 4.99
C THR A 564 15.37 6.40 5.54
N LEU A 565 15.37 7.71 5.29
CA LEU A 565 16.36 8.63 5.86
C LEU A 565 16.08 9.00 7.33
N VAL A 566 14.81 8.97 7.73
CA VAL A 566 14.32 9.35 9.06
C VAL A 566 13.37 8.31 9.61
#